data_AF-A0A2L0FAA6-F1
#
_entry.id   AF-A0A2L0FAA6-F1
#
_cell.length_a   1.000
_cell.length_b   1.000
_cell.length_c   1.000
_cell.angle_alpha   90.00
_cell.angle_beta   90.00
_cell.angle_gamma   90.00
#
_symmetry.space_group_name_H-M   'P 1'
#
loop_
_entity.id
_entity.type
_entity.pdbx_description
1 polymer ?
#
loop_
_entity_poly.entity_id
_entity_poly.type
_entity_poly.pdbx_seq_one_letter_code
_entity_poly.pdbx_strand_id
1 'polypeptide(L)'
;MHMSTTGTISTSLNPSPPVVDIDPMLLAPLTTSPRRAPALDVSTLRSRAPSAMPEKAFANVLRDEGTFDPRKLLSVLEGKASIYWAKRVMSAEHCALITQRFRRSRHRITYAVKPLIYTLGVPGGGSLFTVKDLRKYLSQAPETQRATFELFDGIPNYLDLTLAQIRAALEKVGVVFRVARFEDRQAFYSIVRGWGEAGLDGDGLAARIHEDRDQILHPLQDGFEVQATYPNPQVSMNCCYGNTEQGGELTLYNMIPSRDDFALEEVEAFGYGFPRSFVEGVPSLSIRPETGDMFVLRSDLLHSVAGPRGDGYRMTAATLIAIKSETAEHRGEFASRYPDLRQRYGEMERRFGDKTRTVLFWS
;
A
#
# COMPACT_ATOMS: atom_id res chain seq x y z
N MET A 1 37.05 -47.37 -11.66
CA MET A 1 37.03 -46.14 -12.47
C MET A 1 35.72 -45.42 -12.21
N HIS A 2 35.73 -44.42 -11.32
CA HIS A 2 34.60 -43.52 -11.10
C HIS A 2 34.69 -42.37 -12.09
N MET A 3 33.66 -42.17 -12.91
CA MET A 3 33.49 -40.94 -13.69
C MET A 3 32.52 -40.02 -12.96
N SER A 4 33.06 -38.94 -12.41
CA SER A 4 32.35 -37.77 -11.94
C SER A 4 32.06 -36.87 -13.15
N THR A 5 30.80 -36.49 -13.35
CA THR A 5 30.40 -35.45 -14.31
C THR A 5 29.78 -34.30 -13.54
N THR A 6 30.61 -33.29 -13.23
CA THR A 6 30.15 -31.98 -12.75
C THR A 6 29.73 -31.15 -13.96
N GLY A 7 28.43 -31.11 -14.22
CA GLY A 7 27.82 -30.20 -15.17
C GLY A 7 27.65 -28.82 -14.54
N THR A 8 28.43 -27.84 -15.00
CA THR A 8 28.29 -26.43 -14.64
C THR A 8 27.03 -25.88 -15.30
N ILE A 9 25.99 -25.59 -14.52
CA ILE A 9 24.79 -24.89 -15.01
C ILE A 9 25.17 -23.42 -15.20
N SER A 10 25.32 -23.02 -16.46
CA SER A 10 25.44 -21.62 -16.87
C SER A 10 24.11 -20.90 -16.61
N THR A 11 24.08 -20.00 -15.63
CA THR A 11 22.97 -19.08 -15.41
C THR A 11 23.02 -18.00 -16.48
N SER A 12 22.30 -18.20 -17.58
CA SER A 12 22.11 -17.16 -18.59
C SER A 12 21.50 -15.92 -17.92
N LEU A 13 22.23 -14.80 -17.97
CA LEU A 13 21.79 -13.49 -17.51
C LEU A 13 20.50 -13.12 -18.27
N ASN A 14 19.37 -13.10 -17.54
CA ASN A 14 18.14 -12.54 -18.08
C ASN A 14 18.35 -11.06 -18.39
N PRO A 15 17.77 -10.54 -19.49
CA PRO A 15 17.82 -9.10 -19.77
C PRO A 15 17.19 -8.33 -18.61
N SER A 16 17.84 -7.23 -18.21
CA SER A 16 17.31 -6.32 -17.20
C SER A 16 15.90 -5.85 -17.61
N PRO A 17 14.92 -5.85 -16.68
CA PRO A 17 13.59 -5.34 -16.99
C PRO A 17 13.66 -3.87 -17.43
N PRO A 18 12.72 -3.41 -18.27
CA PRO A 18 12.66 -2.01 -18.67
C PRO A 18 12.52 -1.12 -17.43
N VAL A 19 13.36 -0.09 -17.35
CA VAL A 19 13.26 0.97 -16.35
C VAL A 19 12.21 1.95 -16.85
N VAL A 20 11.16 2.16 -16.06
CA VAL A 20 10.22 3.25 -16.33
C VAL A 20 10.79 4.48 -15.66
N ASP A 21 11.39 5.38 -16.44
CA ASP A 21 11.76 6.70 -15.96
C ASP A 21 10.50 7.41 -15.46
N ILE A 22 10.56 7.90 -14.22
CA ILE A 22 9.61 8.91 -13.77
C ILE A 22 9.93 10.13 -14.61
N ASP A 23 8.94 10.63 -15.35
CA ASP A 23 9.11 11.82 -16.19
C ASP A 23 9.77 12.93 -15.35
N PRO A 24 11.01 13.38 -15.67
CA PRO A 24 11.69 14.40 -14.89
C PRO A 24 10.92 15.74 -14.90
N MET A 25 9.97 15.94 -15.82
CA MET A 25 9.04 17.08 -15.76
C MET A 25 8.03 17.01 -14.61
N LEU A 26 7.84 15.86 -13.96
CA LEU A 26 7.03 15.70 -12.74
C LEU A 26 7.82 15.92 -11.45
N LEU A 27 9.15 16.08 -11.54
CA LEU A 27 10.05 16.50 -10.45
C LEU A 27 10.45 17.98 -10.57
N ALA A 28 10.01 18.68 -11.62
CA ALA A 28 10.19 20.13 -11.70
C ALA A 28 9.30 20.78 -10.63
N PRO A 29 9.82 21.76 -9.84
CA PRO A 29 8.93 22.59 -9.05
C PRO A 29 7.89 23.18 -10.00
N LEU A 30 6.61 23.06 -9.63
CA LEU A 30 5.50 23.69 -10.35
C LEU A 30 5.75 25.21 -10.39
N THR A 31 6.49 25.67 -11.40
CA THR A 31 6.87 27.08 -11.60
C THR A 31 5.82 27.85 -12.39
N THR A 32 4.62 27.29 -12.56
CA THR A 32 3.44 28.07 -12.95
C THR A 32 2.66 28.37 -11.69
N SER A 33 2.86 29.58 -11.19
CA SER A 33 2.18 30.14 -10.02
C SER A 33 0.66 29.95 -10.16
N PRO A 34 0.02 29.06 -9.37
CA PRO A 34 -1.41 29.17 -9.18
C PRO A 34 -1.62 30.45 -8.37
N ARG A 35 -2.65 31.23 -8.70
CA ARG A 35 -3.08 32.39 -7.90
C ARG A 35 -2.96 32.04 -6.42
N ARG A 36 -2.10 32.76 -5.68
CA ARG A 36 -1.91 32.59 -4.25
C ARG A 36 -3.29 32.54 -3.59
N ALA A 37 -3.71 31.35 -3.17
CA ALA A 37 -4.66 31.24 -2.08
C ALA A 37 -4.08 32.05 -0.91
N PRO A 38 -4.92 32.75 -0.11
CA PRO A 38 -4.42 33.51 1.03
C PRO A 38 -3.57 32.58 1.88
N ALA A 39 -2.34 33.03 2.19
CA ALA A 39 -1.42 32.28 3.02
C ALA A 39 -2.15 31.92 4.32
N LEU A 40 -2.38 30.62 4.52
CA LEU A 40 -2.85 30.12 5.80
C LEU A 40 -1.84 30.58 6.86
N ASP A 41 -2.34 31.17 7.93
CA ASP A 41 -1.51 31.57 9.07
C ASP A 41 -0.98 30.30 9.77
N VAL A 42 0.19 29.87 9.32
CA VAL A 42 0.91 28.65 9.76
C VAL A 42 1.29 28.71 11.25
N SER A 43 1.21 29.89 11.89
CA SER A 43 1.48 30.03 13.31
C SER A 43 0.43 29.36 14.20
N THR A 44 -0.79 29.17 13.69
CA THR A 44 -1.89 28.50 14.41
C THR A 44 -1.95 26.98 14.23
N LEU A 45 -1.17 26.43 13.29
CA LEU A 45 -1.14 24.98 12.96
C LEU A 45 -0.04 24.20 13.71
N ARG A 46 0.99 24.88 14.24
CA ARG A 46 2.14 24.28 14.95
C ARG A 46 1.81 23.58 16.29
N SER A 47 0.53 23.43 16.67
CA SER A 47 0.14 23.01 18.03
C SER A 47 -0.57 21.66 18.15
N ARG A 48 -0.70 20.86 17.08
CA ARG A 48 -1.30 19.52 17.18
C ARG A 48 -0.23 18.43 17.11
N ALA A 49 -0.04 17.74 18.24
CA ALA A 49 0.74 16.51 18.27
C ALA A 49 0.19 15.50 17.24
N PRO A 50 1.04 14.73 16.55
CA PRO A 50 0.60 13.66 15.68
C PRO A 50 -0.36 12.72 16.41
N SER A 51 -1.39 12.26 15.69
CA SER A 51 -2.38 11.36 16.28
C SER A 51 -1.77 9.97 16.45
N ALA A 52 -2.23 9.22 17.45
CA ALA A 52 -1.78 7.85 17.69
C ALA A 52 -3.00 6.95 17.91
N MET A 53 -2.82 5.63 17.74
CA MET A 53 -3.79 4.68 18.25
C MET A 53 -3.72 4.62 19.78
N PRO A 54 -4.84 4.33 20.47
CA PRO A 54 -4.81 4.00 21.89
C PRO A 54 -3.82 2.85 22.14
N GLU A 55 -2.96 2.98 23.14
CA GLU A 55 -1.85 2.07 23.40
C GLU A 55 -2.27 0.59 23.43
N LYS A 56 -3.40 0.27 24.09
CA LYS A 56 -3.94 -1.09 24.12
C LYS A 56 -4.33 -1.63 22.74
N ALA A 57 -4.90 -0.77 21.89
CA ALA A 57 -5.28 -1.16 20.53
C ALA A 57 -4.05 -1.28 19.62
N PHE A 58 -3.05 -0.40 19.81
CA PHE A 58 -1.78 -0.48 19.12
C PHE A 58 -1.05 -1.79 19.46
N ALA A 59 -0.92 -2.13 20.74
CA ALA A 59 -0.30 -3.36 21.22
C ALA A 59 -1.05 -4.65 20.84
N ASN A 60 -2.31 -4.55 20.39
CA ASN A 60 -3.14 -5.70 20.06
C ASN A 60 -2.81 -6.24 18.66
N VAL A 61 -2.06 -7.34 18.62
CA VAL A 61 -1.74 -8.12 17.41
C VAL A 61 -2.58 -9.38 17.38
N LEU A 62 -3.54 -9.45 16.46
CA LEU A 62 -4.36 -10.64 16.25
C LEU A 62 -3.54 -11.68 15.46
N ARG A 63 -3.64 -12.95 15.84
CA ARG A 63 -2.94 -14.04 15.16
C ARG A 63 -3.86 -15.20 14.81
N ASP A 64 -3.54 -15.89 13.73
CA ASP A 64 -4.08 -17.18 13.33
C ASP A 64 -3.00 -18.02 12.65
N GLU A 65 -3.30 -19.29 12.44
CA GLU A 65 -2.47 -20.20 11.68
C GLU A 65 -3.31 -21.03 10.71
N GLY A 66 -2.80 -21.25 9.50
CA GLY A 66 -3.39 -22.08 8.45
C GLY A 66 -4.62 -21.49 7.78
N THR A 67 -5.24 -20.45 8.35
CA THR A 67 -6.48 -19.84 7.84
C THR A 67 -6.50 -18.33 8.04
N PHE A 68 -7.28 -17.65 7.21
CA PHE A 68 -7.57 -16.23 7.32
C PHE A 68 -9.04 -16.03 7.76
N ASP A 69 -9.26 -15.25 8.82
CA ASP A 69 -10.59 -14.92 9.34
C ASP A 69 -10.96 -13.47 8.94
N PRO A 70 -11.92 -13.29 8.01
CA PRO A 70 -12.39 -11.97 7.60
C PRO A 70 -12.87 -11.07 8.74
N ARG A 71 -13.31 -11.63 9.86
CA ARG A 71 -13.78 -10.84 11.02
C ARG A 71 -12.63 -10.14 11.72
N LYS A 72 -11.42 -10.69 11.67
CA LYS A 72 -10.22 -10.06 12.27
C LYS A 72 -9.72 -8.89 11.43
N LEU A 73 -9.91 -8.91 10.10
CA LEU A 73 -9.72 -7.74 9.24
C LEU A 73 -10.58 -6.56 9.71
N LEU A 74 -11.87 -6.79 10.03
CA LEU A 74 -12.74 -5.74 10.55
C LEU A 74 -12.23 -5.14 11.86
N SER A 75 -11.69 -5.96 12.78
CA SER A 75 -11.08 -5.46 14.01
C SER A 75 -9.92 -4.49 13.75
N VAL A 76 -9.12 -4.72 12.70
CA VAL A 76 -8.05 -3.80 12.30
C VAL A 76 -8.64 -2.53 11.68
N LEU A 77 -9.59 -2.65 10.75
CA LEU A 77 -10.30 -1.52 10.11
C LEU A 77 -11.01 -0.61 11.12
N GLU A 78 -11.55 -1.17 12.21
CA GLU A 78 -12.22 -0.45 13.29
C GLU A 78 -11.26 0.10 14.35
N GLY A 79 -9.95 -0.11 14.16
CA GLY A 79 -8.91 0.37 15.07
C GLY A 79 -8.88 -0.31 16.43
N LYS A 80 -9.40 -1.53 16.54
CA LYS A 80 -9.32 -2.38 17.74
C LYS A 80 -8.01 -3.17 17.82
N ALA A 81 -7.32 -3.30 16.69
CA ALA A 81 -6.02 -3.94 16.57
C ALA A 81 -5.16 -3.18 15.55
N SER A 82 -3.84 -3.22 15.71
CA SER A 82 -2.90 -2.62 14.75
C SER A 82 -2.53 -3.59 13.62
N ILE A 83 -2.48 -4.89 13.94
CA ILE A 83 -2.05 -5.95 13.04
C ILE A 83 -2.98 -7.17 13.20
N TYR A 84 -3.30 -7.79 12.07
CA TYR A 84 -3.76 -9.18 12.01
C TYR A 84 -2.76 -10.00 11.20
N TRP A 85 -2.18 -11.04 11.79
CA TRP A 85 -1.16 -11.89 11.15
C TRP A 85 -1.60 -13.36 11.14
N ALA A 86 -2.00 -13.83 9.97
CA ALA A 86 -2.37 -15.22 9.71
C ALA A 86 -1.17 -15.97 9.12
N LYS A 87 -0.59 -16.88 9.91
CA LYS A 87 0.60 -17.63 9.52
C LYS A 87 0.25 -18.81 8.62
N ARG A 88 1.13 -19.14 7.66
CA ARG A 88 1.04 -20.36 6.82
C ARG A 88 -0.32 -20.57 6.14
N VAL A 89 -0.93 -19.50 5.65
CA VAL A 89 -2.21 -19.56 4.91
C VAL A 89 -2.01 -20.15 3.51
N MET A 90 -0.83 -19.96 2.93
CA MET A 90 -0.52 -20.35 1.57
C MET A 90 0.51 -21.48 1.54
N SER A 91 0.37 -22.41 0.58
CA SER A 91 1.35 -23.47 0.34
C SER A 91 2.71 -22.88 -0.04
N ALA A 92 3.77 -23.38 0.62
CA ALA A 92 5.15 -23.01 0.31
C ALA A 92 5.53 -23.34 -1.15
N GLU A 93 5.02 -24.45 -1.69
CA GLU A 93 5.22 -24.85 -3.10
C GLU A 93 4.62 -23.81 -4.06
N HIS A 94 3.37 -23.40 -3.80
CA HIS A 94 2.73 -22.37 -4.62
C HIS A 94 3.46 -21.03 -4.51
N CYS A 95 3.89 -20.64 -3.30
CA CYS A 95 4.66 -19.42 -3.06
C CYS A 95 5.99 -19.41 -3.85
N ALA A 96 6.71 -20.53 -3.88
CA ALA A 96 7.93 -20.69 -4.66
C ALA A 96 7.67 -20.55 -6.17
N LEU A 97 6.60 -21.20 -6.67
CA LEU A 97 6.23 -21.12 -8.09
C LEU A 97 5.81 -19.69 -8.50
N ILE A 98 5.00 -19.02 -7.69
CA ILE A 98 4.59 -17.62 -7.88
C ILE A 98 5.83 -16.71 -7.92
N THR A 99 6.76 -16.90 -6.99
CA THR A 99 8.01 -16.13 -6.92
C THR A 99 8.88 -16.35 -8.15
N GLN A 100 9.00 -17.59 -8.62
CA GLN A 100 9.73 -17.91 -9.85
C GLN A 100 9.09 -17.24 -11.08
N ARG A 101 7.76 -17.30 -11.20
CA ARG A 101 7.01 -16.67 -12.31
C ARG A 101 7.16 -15.16 -12.30
N PHE A 102 7.05 -14.51 -11.14
CA PHE A 102 7.27 -13.08 -11.01
C PHE A 102 8.66 -12.67 -11.46
N ARG A 103 9.70 -13.41 -11.04
CA ARG A 103 11.09 -13.12 -11.44
C ARG A 103 11.34 -13.26 -12.94
N ARG A 104 10.54 -14.08 -13.63
CA ARG A 104 10.62 -14.32 -15.09
C ARG A 104 9.61 -13.50 -15.89
N SER A 105 8.71 -12.77 -15.23
CA SER A 105 7.65 -12.05 -15.93
C SER A 105 8.21 -10.90 -16.76
N ARG A 106 7.84 -10.87 -18.04
CA ARG A 106 8.13 -9.74 -18.95
C ARG A 106 7.39 -8.46 -18.57
N HIS A 107 6.34 -8.58 -17.75
CA HIS A 107 5.52 -7.46 -17.31
C HIS A 107 6.14 -6.73 -16.11
N ARG A 108 7.24 -7.25 -15.56
CA ARG A 108 7.93 -6.67 -14.42
C ARG A 108 8.57 -5.35 -14.81
N ILE A 109 8.19 -4.29 -14.11
CA ILE A 109 8.79 -2.97 -14.24
C ILE A 109 9.64 -2.68 -13.02
N THR A 110 10.72 -1.94 -13.22
CA THR A 110 11.54 -1.39 -12.14
C THR A 110 11.12 0.05 -11.89
N TYR A 111 10.76 0.35 -10.65
CA TYR A 111 10.59 1.73 -10.22
C TYR A 111 11.95 2.35 -9.91
N ALA A 112 12.28 3.44 -10.59
CA ALA A 112 13.50 4.21 -10.33
C ALA A 112 13.39 5.11 -9.08
N VAL A 113 12.61 4.69 -8.07
CA VAL A 113 12.73 5.25 -6.72
C VAL A 113 13.77 4.45 -5.95
N LYS A 114 14.47 5.06 -5.00
CA LYS A 114 15.28 4.31 -4.02
C LYS A 114 14.40 4.07 -2.78
N PRO A 115 14.23 2.82 -2.32
CA PRO A 115 14.83 1.55 -2.79
C PRO A 115 14.31 1.09 -4.17
N LEU A 116 15.15 0.42 -4.98
CA LEU A 116 14.73 -0.16 -6.28
C LEU A 116 13.70 -1.27 -6.03
N ILE A 117 12.49 -1.05 -6.53
CA ILE A 117 11.38 -2.00 -6.38
C ILE A 117 11.05 -2.60 -7.74
N TYR A 118 11.03 -3.92 -7.81
CA TYR A 118 10.45 -4.64 -8.94
C TYR A 118 8.96 -4.81 -8.69
N THR A 119 8.14 -4.57 -9.71
CA THR A 119 6.68 -4.66 -9.53
C THR A 119 5.99 -5.28 -10.73
N LEU A 120 4.88 -5.97 -10.47
CA LEU A 120 3.82 -6.18 -11.45
C LEU A 120 2.68 -5.25 -11.09
N GLY A 121 2.44 -4.30 -11.98
CA GLY A 121 1.48 -3.25 -11.80
C GLY A 121 2.09 -1.89 -11.51
N VAL A 122 1.30 -0.87 -11.82
CA VAL A 122 1.61 0.51 -11.50
C VAL A 122 0.81 0.89 -10.27
N PRO A 123 1.39 1.06 -9.06
CA PRO A 123 0.62 1.40 -7.86
C PRO A 123 -0.38 2.51 -8.16
N GLY A 124 -1.62 2.34 -7.72
CA GLY A 124 -2.68 3.33 -7.80
C GLY A 124 -2.58 4.32 -6.67
N GLY A 125 -3.11 5.51 -6.92
CA GLY A 125 -2.80 6.65 -6.08
C GLY A 125 -1.47 7.27 -6.47
N GLY A 126 -1.36 8.58 -6.26
CA GLY A 126 -0.07 9.24 -6.17
C GLY A 126 0.12 9.64 -4.72
N SER A 127 1.26 9.34 -4.11
CA SER A 127 1.64 10.03 -2.88
C SER A 127 2.20 11.41 -3.22
N LEU A 128 2.36 12.28 -2.23
CA LEU A 128 3.17 13.51 -2.36
C LEU A 128 4.55 13.26 -2.98
N PHE A 129 5.04 12.02 -2.90
CA PHE A 129 6.36 11.59 -3.35
C PHE A 129 6.36 10.83 -4.68
N THR A 130 5.20 10.34 -5.14
CA THR A 130 5.07 9.60 -6.39
C THR A 130 3.81 10.04 -7.11
N VAL A 131 3.97 10.90 -8.11
CA VAL A 131 2.83 11.55 -8.77
C VAL A 131 2.31 10.65 -9.90
N LYS A 132 1.04 10.25 -9.83
CA LYS A 132 0.37 9.49 -10.91
C LYS A 132 -1.00 10.08 -11.22
N ASP A 133 -1.20 10.36 -12.50
CA ASP A 133 -2.49 10.71 -13.06
C ASP A 133 -3.46 9.51 -12.93
N LEU A 134 -4.62 9.75 -12.31
CA LEU A 134 -5.64 8.73 -12.08
C LEU A 134 -6.11 8.07 -13.37
N ARG A 135 -6.30 8.83 -14.46
CA ARG A 135 -6.79 8.28 -15.74
C ARG A 135 -5.75 7.37 -16.38
N LYS A 136 -4.47 7.74 -16.31
CA LYS A 136 -3.34 6.91 -16.73
C LYS A 136 -3.26 5.63 -15.90
N TYR A 137 -3.33 5.72 -14.58
CA TYR A 137 -3.40 4.56 -13.70
C TYR A 137 -4.52 3.59 -14.09
N LEU A 138 -5.75 4.09 -14.24
CA LEU A 138 -6.91 3.27 -14.61
C LEU A 138 -6.77 2.68 -16.01
N SER A 139 -6.06 3.36 -16.94
CA SER A 139 -5.74 2.83 -18.27
C SER A 139 -4.86 1.60 -18.25
N GLN A 140 -3.97 1.51 -17.26
CA GLN A 140 -3.03 0.41 -17.09
C GLN A 140 -3.60 -0.72 -16.21
N ALA A 141 -4.69 -0.47 -15.48
CA ALA A 141 -5.26 -1.41 -14.53
C ALA A 141 -5.66 -2.77 -15.14
N PRO A 142 -6.34 -2.87 -16.31
CA PRO A 142 -6.70 -4.16 -16.88
C PRO A 142 -5.50 -5.03 -17.26
N GLU A 143 -4.48 -4.42 -17.88
CA GLU A 143 -3.25 -5.12 -18.26
C GLU A 143 -2.46 -5.58 -17.04
N THR A 144 -2.36 -4.70 -16.03
CA THR A 144 -1.74 -5.00 -14.74
C THR A 144 -2.43 -6.18 -14.07
N GLN A 145 -3.75 -6.16 -14.00
CA GLN A 145 -4.54 -7.22 -13.37
C GLN A 145 -4.34 -8.56 -14.09
N ARG A 146 -4.31 -8.56 -15.42
CA ARG A 146 -4.00 -9.75 -16.23
C ARG A 146 -2.60 -10.29 -15.92
N ALA A 147 -1.58 -9.44 -15.95
CA ALA A 147 -0.21 -9.83 -15.65
C ALA A 147 -0.04 -10.41 -14.23
N THR A 148 -0.78 -9.87 -13.25
CA THR A 148 -0.84 -10.43 -11.90
C THR A 148 -1.51 -11.81 -11.90
N PHE A 149 -2.56 -12.03 -12.68
CA PHE A 149 -3.24 -13.33 -12.77
C PHE A 149 -2.41 -14.43 -13.41
N GLU A 150 -1.58 -14.08 -14.39
CA GLU A 150 -0.64 -15.04 -15.02
C GLU A 150 0.32 -15.68 -14.00
N LEU A 151 0.61 -15.01 -12.88
CA LEU A 151 1.42 -15.61 -11.81
C LEU A 151 0.77 -16.84 -11.18
N PHE A 152 -0.55 -16.90 -11.20
CA PHE A 152 -1.35 -17.94 -10.56
C PHE A 152 -1.86 -18.99 -11.55
N ASP A 153 -1.39 -19.00 -12.80
CA ASP A 153 -1.86 -19.97 -13.80
C ASP A 153 -1.71 -21.43 -13.30
N GLY A 154 -2.81 -22.19 -13.31
CA GLY A 154 -2.86 -23.56 -12.79
C GLY A 154 -2.73 -23.73 -11.26
N ILE A 155 -2.74 -22.65 -10.47
CA ILE A 155 -2.72 -22.68 -8.99
C ILE A 155 -3.72 -21.67 -8.38
N PRO A 156 -4.08 -21.80 -7.09
CA PRO A 156 -4.96 -20.84 -6.43
C PRO A 156 -4.39 -19.42 -6.37
N ASN A 157 -5.18 -18.42 -6.77
CA ASN A 157 -4.92 -17.02 -6.43
C ASN A 157 -5.41 -16.73 -5.01
N TYR A 158 -4.51 -16.87 -4.05
CA TYR A 158 -4.82 -16.73 -2.62
C TYR A 158 -5.40 -15.37 -2.25
N LEU A 159 -4.97 -14.29 -2.89
CA LEU A 159 -5.51 -12.97 -2.62
C LEU A 159 -6.96 -12.86 -3.10
N ASP A 160 -7.24 -13.34 -4.32
CA ASP A 160 -8.60 -13.36 -4.87
C ASP A 160 -9.55 -14.20 -4.01
N LEU A 161 -9.11 -15.39 -3.61
CA LEU A 161 -9.86 -16.28 -2.72
C LEU A 161 -10.15 -15.61 -1.38
N THR A 162 -9.16 -14.95 -0.77
CA THR A 162 -9.36 -14.24 0.50
C THR A 162 -10.30 -13.05 0.33
N LEU A 163 -10.18 -12.26 -0.75
CA LEU A 163 -11.10 -11.17 -1.04
C LEU A 163 -12.54 -11.66 -1.26
N ALA A 164 -12.73 -12.82 -1.90
CA ALA A 164 -14.03 -13.45 -2.06
C ALA A 164 -14.61 -13.94 -0.71
N GLN A 165 -13.77 -14.51 0.17
CA GLN A 165 -14.17 -14.89 1.52
C GLN A 165 -14.58 -13.68 2.36
N ILE A 166 -13.82 -12.58 2.27
CA ILE A 166 -14.15 -11.31 2.92
C ILE A 166 -15.49 -10.79 2.41
N ARG A 167 -15.68 -10.74 1.10
CA ARG A 167 -16.95 -10.34 0.48
C ARG A 167 -18.12 -11.15 1.05
N ALA A 168 -18.04 -12.48 1.00
CA ALA A 168 -19.09 -13.37 1.47
C ALA A 168 -19.36 -13.22 2.98
N ALA A 169 -18.35 -12.94 3.79
CA ALA A 169 -18.51 -12.70 5.22
C ALA A 169 -19.18 -11.35 5.51
N LEU A 170 -18.81 -10.30 4.77
CA LEU A 170 -19.33 -8.95 4.92
C LEU A 170 -20.76 -8.79 4.38
N GLU A 171 -21.10 -9.48 3.30
CA GLU A 171 -22.46 -9.51 2.75
C GLU A 171 -23.49 -10.06 3.77
N LYS A 172 -23.10 -11.04 4.60
CA LYS A 172 -23.96 -11.60 5.66
C LYS A 172 -24.35 -10.58 6.74
N VAL A 173 -23.59 -9.49 6.88
CA VAL A 173 -23.86 -8.41 7.84
C VAL A 173 -24.23 -7.10 7.13
N GLY A 174 -24.64 -7.18 5.85
CA GLY A 174 -25.12 -6.03 5.09
C GLY A 174 -24.03 -5.01 4.73
N VAL A 175 -22.77 -5.44 4.64
CA VAL A 175 -21.64 -4.59 4.23
C VAL A 175 -21.26 -4.89 2.78
N VAL A 176 -21.21 -3.86 1.95
CA VAL A 176 -20.78 -4.00 0.54
C VAL A 176 -19.26 -3.94 0.49
N PHE A 177 -18.62 -5.03 0.08
CA PHE A 177 -17.17 -5.09 -0.12
C PHE A 177 -16.85 -5.13 -1.62
N ARG A 178 -16.14 -4.14 -2.16
CA ARG A 178 -15.85 -4.09 -3.61
C ARG A 178 -14.62 -3.28 -3.95
N VAL A 179 -14.11 -3.51 -5.17
CA VAL A 179 -13.04 -2.71 -5.74
C VAL A 179 -13.49 -1.26 -5.92
N ALA A 180 -12.58 -0.32 -5.68
CA ALA A 180 -12.81 1.10 -5.90
C ALA A 180 -12.94 1.43 -7.39
N ARG A 181 -13.64 2.53 -7.67
CA ARG A 181 -14.05 2.97 -9.00
C ARG A 181 -13.88 4.47 -9.18
N PHE A 182 -13.67 4.83 -10.44
CA PHE A 182 -13.75 6.20 -10.91
C PHE A 182 -14.49 6.16 -12.24
N GLU A 183 -15.59 6.92 -12.34
CA GLU A 183 -16.50 6.85 -13.48
C GLU A 183 -16.99 5.40 -13.70
N ASP A 184 -16.81 4.84 -14.89
CA ASP A 184 -17.17 3.46 -15.27
C ASP A 184 -16.01 2.47 -15.09
N ARG A 185 -14.86 2.92 -14.58
CA ARG A 185 -13.62 2.15 -14.49
C ARG A 185 -13.36 1.66 -13.08
N GLN A 186 -12.67 0.52 -12.98
CA GLN A 186 -12.26 -0.07 -11.71
C GLN A 186 -10.75 0.09 -11.53
N ALA A 187 -10.33 0.32 -10.28
CA ALA A 187 -8.96 0.09 -9.86
C ALA A 187 -8.57 -1.38 -10.08
N PHE A 188 -7.27 -1.67 -10.20
CA PHE A 188 -6.82 -3.05 -9.98
C PHE A 188 -6.70 -3.28 -8.47
N TYR A 189 -6.86 -4.53 -8.05
CA TYR A 189 -6.99 -4.81 -6.61
C TYR A 189 -5.69 -5.21 -5.93
N SER A 190 -4.63 -5.51 -6.69
CA SER A 190 -3.35 -5.92 -6.13
C SER A 190 -2.17 -5.43 -6.93
N ILE A 191 -1.20 -4.87 -6.22
CA ILE A 191 0.17 -4.73 -6.68
C ILE A 191 0.99 -5.90 -6.18
N VAL A 192 1.89 -6.40 -7.00
CA VAL A 192 2.90 -7.38 -6.59
C VAL A 192 4.25 -6.70 -6.60
N ARG A 193 4.96 -6.73 -5.47
CA ARG A 193 6.25 -6.07 -5.28
C ARG A 193 7.30 -7.10 -4.91
N GLY A 194 8.52 -6.88 -5.40
CA GLY A 194 9.67 -7.72 -5.12
C GLY A 194 10.93 -6.91 -4.86
N TRP A 195 11.72 -7.34 -3.90
CA TRP A 195 12.97 -6.71 -3.48
C TRP A 195 14.09 -7.74 -3.45
N GLY A 196 15.25 -7.35 -4.00
CA GLY A 196 16.51 -8.08 -3.85
C GLY A 196 17.54 -7.22 -3.10
N GLU A 197 18.69 -7.79 -2.77
CA GLU A 197 19.74 -7.12 -1.98
C GLU A 197 20.27 -5.83 -2.64
N ALA A 198 20.31 -5.77 -3.96
CA ALA A 198 20.81 -4.61 -4.71
C ALA A 198 19.88 -3.38 -4.67
N GLY A 199 18.72 -3.49 -4.02
CA GLY A 199 17.67 -2.48 -4.08
C GLY A 199 17.49 -1.63 -2.84
N LEU A 200 18.30 -1.77 -1.79
CA LEU A 200 18.07 -1.05 -0.53
C LEU A 200 18.34 0.45 -0.63
N ASP A 201 17.70 1.24 0.22
CA ASP A 201 18.10 2.63 0.43
C ASP A 201 19.36 2.73 1.33
N GLY A 202 19.81 3.96 1.59
CA GLY A 202 20.99 4.22 2.43
C GLY A 202 20.86 3.74 3.88
N ASP A 203 19.63 3.53 4.36
CA ASP A 203 19.34 3.04 5.72
C ASP A 203 19.10 1.53 5.77
N GLY A 204 19.28 0.84 4.63
CA GLY A 204 19.07 -0.59 4.50
C GLY A 204 17.60 -1.02 4.53
N LEU A 205 16.67 -0.15 4.12
CA LEU A 205 15.24 -0.44 4.06
C LEU A 205 14.82 -0.85 2.64
N ALA A 206 13.92 -1.84 2.57
CA ALA A 206 13.18 -2.22 1.36
C ALA A 206 11.95 -1.33 1.14
N ALA A 207 11.41 -0.74 2.20
CA ALA A 207 10.46 0.35 2.13
C ALA A 207 10.79 1.34 3.24
N ARG A 208 10.98 2.61 2.87
CA ARG A 208 11.21 3.72 3.80
C ARG A 208 10.08 3.86 4.80
N ILE A 209 10.29 4.66 5.84
CA ILE A 209 9.21 5.01 6.77
C ILE A 209 8.17 5.81 5.99
N HIS A 210 6.95 5.32 5.87
CA HIS A 210 5.87 5.97 5.13
C HIS A 210 4.51 5.57 5.72
N GLU A 211 3.47 6.24 5.26
CA GLU A 211 2.09 5.77 5.40
C GLU A 211 1.46 5.69 4.00
N ASP A 212 0.35 4.97 3.88
CA ASP A 212 -0.32 4.74 2.59
C ASP A 212 -1.54 5.66 2.37
N ARG A 213 -2.00 6.40 3.39
CA ARG A 213 -3.25 7.17 3.33
C ARG A 213 -3.06 8.53 2.66
N ASP A 214 -1.87 9.13 2.58
CA ASP A 214 -1.65 10.33 1.77
C ASP A 214 -1.95 10.11 0.28
N GLN A 215 -1.79 8.86 -0.20
CA GLN A 215 -1.99 8.50 -1.61
C GLN A 215 -3.38 8.82 -2.16
N ILE A 216 -4.40 8.85 -1.29
CA ILE A 216 -5.78 9.14 -1.71
C ILE A 216 -6.08 10.64 -1.75
N LEU A 217 -5.30 11.48 -1.06
CA LEU A 217 -5.55 12.92 -0.96
C LEU A 217 -4.90 13.75 -2.07
N HIS A 218 -4.04 13.13 -2.88
CA HIS A 218 -3.31 13.85 -3.91
C HIS A 218 -4.27 14.47 -4.96
N PRO A 219 -4.08 15.74 -5.38
CA PRO A 219 -4.98 16.42 -6.32
C PRO A 219 -5.17 15.70 -7.66
N LEU A 220 -4.17 14.93 -8.13
CA LEU A 220 -4.31 14.11 -9.35
C LEU A 220 -5.22 12.88 -9.20
N GLN A 221 -5.75 12.64 -8.00
CA GLN A 221 -6.74 11.62 -7.70
C GLN A 221 -8.15 12.22 -7.54
N ASP A 222 -8.35 13.50 -7.92
CA ASP A 222 -9.65 14.19 -7.82
C ASP A 222 -10.79 13.36 -8.43
N GLY A 223 -11.87 13.22 -7.66
CA GLY A 223 -13.06 12.46 -8.01
C GLY A 223 -12.94 10.95 -7.85
N PHE A 224 -11.77 10.41 -7.50
CA PHE A 224 -11.65 8.98 -7.19
C PHE A 224 -12.39 8.67 -5.89
N GLU A 225 -13.28 7.67 -5.89
CA GLU A 225 -14.15 7.42 -4.75
C GLU A 225 -13.41 6.99 -3.47
N VAL A 226 -12.15 6.56 -3.57
CA VAL A 226 -11.29 6.25 -2.41
C VAL A 226 -11.06 7.49 -1.54
N GLN A 227 -11.16 8.71 -2.09
CA GLN A 227 -11.07 9.94 -1.28
C GLN A 227 -12.14 9.99 -0.19
N ALA A 228 -13.31 9.40 -0.43
CA ALA A 228 -14.38 9.32 0.55
C ALA A 228 -14.06 8.35 1.71
N THR A 229 -12.98 7.57 1.64
CA THR A 229 -12.51 6.75 2.76
C THR A 229 -11.60 7.51 3.71
N TYR A 230 -11.13 8.71 3.34
CA TYR A 230 -10.15 9.45 4.12
C TYR A 230 -10.52 9.61 5.60
N PRO A 231 -11.77 9.87 6.02
CA PRO A 231 -12.07 10.02 7.44
C PRO A 231 -11.86 8.75 8.28
N ASN A 232 -11.78 7.58 7.63
CA ASN A 232 -11.66 6.29 8.28
C ASN A 232 -10.21 5.76 8.22
N PRO A 233 -9.83 4.86 9.13
CA PRO A 233 -8.59 4.11 9.02
C PRO A 233 -8.42 3.41 7.68
N GLN A 234 -7.20 3.44 7.17
CA GLN A 234 -6.77 2.64 6.02
C GLN A 234 -5.94 1.46 6.51
N VAL A 235 -6.13 0.30 5.90
CA VAL A 235 -5.32 -0.89 6.16
C VAL A 235 -4.69 -1.41 4.88
N SER A 236 -3.55 -2.06 5.02
CA SER A 236 -2.89 -2.80 3.94
C SER A 236 -2.95 -4.28 4.25
N MET A 237 -3.57 -5.07 3.36
CA MET A 237 -3.58 -6.53 3.41
C MET A 237 -2.54 -7.07 2.43
N ASN A 238 -1.69 -7.95 2.92
CA ASN A 238 -0.49 -8.41 2.23
C ASN A 238 -0.38 -9.94 2.26
N CYS A 239 -0.02 -10.53 1.13
CA CYS A 239 0.35 -11.93 1.00
C CYS A 239 1.86 -12.03 0.82
N CYS A 240 2.57 -12.72 1.72
CA CYS A 240 4.01 -12.93 1.65
C CYS A 240 4.32 -14.20 0.83
N TYR A 241 4.68 -14.06 -0.44
CA TYR A 241 5.03 -15.18 -1.32
C TYR A 241 6.51 -15.56 -1.26
N GLY A 242 7.35 -14.67 -0.73
CA GLY A 242 8.76 -14.94 -0.53
C GLY A 242 9.33 -13.97 0.49
N ASN A 243 10.25 -14.46 1.31
CA ASN A 243 11.09 -13.63 2.16
C ASN A 243 12.49 -14.25 2.25
N THR A 244 13.46 -13.47 2.70
CA THR A 244 14.83 -13.92 2.97
C THR A 244 14.96 -14.46 4.41
N GLU A 245 16.06 -15.16 4.68
CA GLU A 245 16.34 -15.72 6.02
C GLU A 245 16.48 -14.65 7.11
N GLN A 246 17.00 -13.48 6.72
CA GLN A 246 17.18 -12.30 7.57
C GLN A 246 16.60 -11.07 6.87
N GLY A 247 16.25 -10.03 7.62
CA GLY A 247 15.63 -8.86 7.04
C GLY A 247 14.14 -9.05 6.78
N GLY A 248 13.55 -8.10 6.06
CA GLY A 248 12.12 -8.12 5.71
C GLY A 248 11.18 -7.90 6.89
N GLU A 249 11.70 -7.55 8.07
CA GLU A 249 10.92 -7.12 9.23
C GLU A 249 10.08 -5.90 8.84
N LEU A 250 8.78 -5.98 9.14
CA LEU A 250 7.87 -4.86 9.04
C LEU A 250 7.76 -4.22 10.41
N THR A 251 8.08 -2.94 10.49
CA THR A 251 7.95 -2.15 11.72
C THR A 251 6.83 -1.13 11.56
N LEU A 252 5.89 -1.13 12.49
CA LEU A 252 4.79 -0.19 12.60
C LEU A 252 5.08 0.75 13.78
N TYR A 253 4.99 2.05 13.56
CA TYR A 253 5.18 3.07 14.58
C TYR A 253 3.81 3.62 14.98
N ASN A 254 3.56 3.82 16.28
CA ASN A 254 2.28 4.33 16.78
C ASN A 254 2.14 5.85 16.53
N MET A 255 2.17 6.24 15.26
CA MET A 255 2.14 7.62 14.81
C MET A 255 1.40 7.70 13.47
N ILE A 256 0.36 8.54 13.44
CA ILE A 256 -0.39 8.94 12.24
C ILE A 256 0.09 10.37 11.92
N PRO A 257 0.83 10.58 10.82
CA PRO A 257 1.32 11.90 10.48
C PRO A 257 0.15 12.82 10.10
N SER A 258 0.27 14.07 10.50
CA SER A 258 -0.58 15.18 10.07
C SER A 258 -0.11 15.72 8.72
N ARG A 259 -0.92 16.58 8.07
CA ARG A 259 -0.51 17.25 6.84
C ARG A 259 0.71 18.17 7.03
N ASP A 260 0.81 18.78 8.22
CA ASP A 260 1.92 19.69 8.53
C ASP A 260 3.23 18.91 8.63
N ASP A 261 3.19 17.64 9.05
CA ASP A 261 4.35 16.76 9.08
C ASP A 261 4.90 16.50 7.68
N PHE A 262 4.04 16.41 6.65
CA PHE A 262 4.49 16.28 5.26
C PHE A 262 5.09 17.57 4.69
N ALA A 263 4.76 18.72 5.27
CA ALA A 263 5.26 20.03 4.85
C ALA A 263 6.58 20.42 5.52
N LEU A 264 7.14 19.54 6.36
CA LEU A 264 8.44 19.77 6.98
C LEU A 264 9.53 19.73 5.90
N GLU A 265 10.42 20.73 5.92
CA GLU A 265 11.53 20.84 4.96
C GLU A 265 12.38 19.56 4.91
N GLU A 266 12.56 18.88 6.04
CA GLU A 266 13.31 17.62 6.10
C GLU A 266 12.60 16.47 5.36
N VAL A 267 11.26 16.43 5.39
CA VAL A 267 10.44 15.42 4.70
C VAL A 267 10.37 15.73 3.21
N GLU A 268 10.22 17.00 2.86
CA GLU A 268 10.25 17.48 1.46
C GLU A 268 11.62 17.19 0.82
N ALA A 269 12.72 17.53 1.51
CA ALA A 269 14.08 17.26 1.05
C ALA A 269 14.39 15.76 0.93
N PHE A 270 13.71 14.90 1.70
CA PHE A 270 13.91 13.46 1.66
C PHE A 270 13.28 12.79 0.43
N GLY A 271 12.29 13.45 -0.20
CA GLY A 271 11.70 13.11 -1.50
C GLY A 271 10.83 11.85 -1.56
N TYR A 272 10.96 10.92 -0.61
CA TYR A 272 10.03 9.81 -0.36
C TYR A 272 10.11 9.32 1.08
N GLY A 273 8.98 9.38 1.79
CA GLY A 273 8.85 8.90 3.16
C GLY A 273 9.38 9.89 4.19
N PHE A 274 9.52 9.42 5.42
CA PHE A 274 10.00 10.18 6.57
C PHE A 274 11.41 9.72 6.96
N PRO A 275 12.26 10.63 7.46
CA PRO A 275 13.57 10.26 7.98
C PRO A 275 13.43 9.45 9.28
N ARG A 276 14.45 8.67 9.63
CA ARG A 276 14.44 7.85 10.86
C ARG A 276 14.30 8.69 12.14
N SER A 277 14.85 9.90 12.14
CA SER A 277 14.71 10.86 13.25
C SER A 277 13.24 11.16 13.59
N PHE A 278 12.35 11.09 12.60
CA PHE A 278 10.92 11.39 12.76
C PHE A 278 10.18 10.37 13.65
N VAL A 279 10.72 9.15 13.76
CA VAL A 279 10.13 8.06 14.55
C VAL A 279 10.98 7.69 15.76
N GLU A 280 12.00 8.48 16.08
CA GLU A 280 12.84 8.23 17.25
C GLU A 280 12.03 8.39 18.55
N GLY A 281 12.11 7.40 19.43
CA GLY A 281 11.33 7.36 20.68
C GLY A 281 9.84 7.03 20.51
N VAL A 282 9.34 6.85 19.27
CA VAL A 282 7.93 6.47 19.03
C VAL A 282 7.73 4.99 19.36
N PRO A 283 6.69 4.62 20.14
CA PRO A 283 6.35 3.22 20.38
C PRO A 283 6.17 2.46 19.07
N SER A 284 6.80 1.30 18.94
CA SER A 284 6.76 0.52 17.70
C SER A 284 6.53 -0.97 17.96
N LEU A 285 6.01 -1.65 16.94
CA LEU A 285 5.83 -3.09 16.90
C LEU A 285 6.45 -3.61 15.62
N SER A 286 7.09 -4.78 15.70
CA SER A 286 7.68 -5.43 14.54
C SER A 286 7.15 -6.84 14.37
N ILE A 287 6.87 -7.20 13.12
CA ILE A 287 6.60 -8.58 12.70
C ILE A 287 7.57 -8.95 11.58
N ARG A 288 7.89 -10.24 11.48
CA ARG A 288 8.64 -10.78 10.34
C ARG A 288 7.77 -11.80 9.62
N PRO A 289 7.03 -11.39 8.58
CA PRO A 289 6.21 -12.32 7.81
C PRO A 289 7.09 -13.42 7.19
N GLU A 290 6.67 -14.67 7.33
CA GLU A 290 7.30 -15.81 6.67
C GLU A 290 6.66 -16.05 5.30
N THR A 291 7.34 -16.78 4.42
CA THR A 291 6.75 -17.27 3.18
C THR A 291 5.49 -18.07 3.50
N GLY A 292 4.37 -17.71 2.88
CA GLY A 292 3.08 -18.36 3.11
C GLY A 292 2.15 -17.59 4.05
N ASP A 293 2.64 -16.53 4.70
CA ASP A 293 1.83 -15.73 5.63
C ASP A 293 0.96 -14.70 4.90
N MET A 294 -0.19 -14.40 5.50
CA MET A 294 -0.98 -13.21 5.18
C MET A 294 -1.02 -12.27 6.39
N PHE A 295 -0.97 -10.96 6.16
CA PHE A 295 -1.08 -9.99 7.24
C PHE A 295 -1.82 -8.74 6.80
N VAL A 296 -2.55 -8.15 7.75
CA VAL A 296 -3.23 -6.86 7.65
C VAL A 296 -2.59 -5.93 8.66
N LEU A 297 -2.29 -4.70 8.27
CA LEU A 297 -1.79 -3.66 9.18
C LEU A 297 -2.52 -2.34 8.95
N ARG A 298 -2.60 -1.53 10.01
CA ARG A 298 -3.03 -0.13 9.96
C ARG A 298 -2.04 0.71 9.15
N SER A 299 -2.28 0.88 7.86
CA SER A 299 -1.33 1.52 6.95
C SER A 299 -1.43 3.04 6.92
N ASP A 300 -2.38 3.60 7.67
CA ASP A 300 -2.41 5.01 8.05
C ASP A 300 -1.46 5.35 9.20
N LEU A 301 -0.87 4.35 9.86
CA LEU A 301 0.28 4.53 10.74
C LEU A 301 1.58 4.51 9.93
N LEU A 302 2.59 5.23 10.39
CA LEU A 302 3.93 5.14 9.84
C LEU A 302 4.46 3.71 9.95
N HIS A 303 5.06 3.22 8.88
CA HIS A 303 5.66 1.90 8.84
C HIS A 303 6.85 1.83 7.88
N SER A 304 7.74 0.89 8.14
CA SER A 304 8.92 0.61 7.33
C SER A 304 9.10 -0.89 7.13
N VAL A 305 9.91 -1.25 6.13
CA VAL A 305 10.29 -2.64 5.88
C VAL A 305 11.81 -2.71 5.79
N ALA A 306 12.42 -3.50 6.67
CA ALA A 306 13.84 -3.79 6.60
C ALA A 306 14.21 -4.50 5.30
N GLY A 307 15.37 -4.15 4.75
CA GLY A 307 15.89 -4.78 3.54
C GLY A 307 16.06 -6.29 3.68
N PRO A 308 15.70 -7.10 2.67
CA PRO A 308 16.05 -8.51 2.67
C PRO A 308 17.57 -8.72 2.75
N ARG A 309 18.02 -9.70 3.53
CA ARG A 309 19.43 -10.07 3.70
C ARG A 309 19.60 -11.58 3.61
N GLY A 310 20.64 -12.01 2.91
CA GLY A 310 20.94 -13.42 2.69
C GLY A 310 20.18 -13.99 1.50
N ASP A 311 20.20 -15.31 1.37
CA ASP A 311 19.62 -15.99 0.22
C ASP A 311 18.10 -15.83 0.17
N GLY A 312 17.58 -15.51 -1.02
CA GLY A 312 16.16 -15.46 -1.29
C GLY A 312 15.71 -14.22 -2.03
N TYR A 313 14.40 -13.98 -1.98
CA TYR A 313 13.76 -12.86 -2.66
C TYR A 313 12.50 -12.49 -1.89
N ARG A 314 12.42 -11.23 -1.39
CA ARG A 314 11.20 -10.77 -0.74
C ARG A 314 10.17 -10.44 -1.79
N MET A 315 8.98 -11.02 -1.69
CA MET A 315 7.89 -10.80 -2.61
C MET A 315 6.55 -10.76 -1.90
N THR A 316 5.78 -9.70 -2.13
CA THR A 316 4.45 -9.52 -1.55
C THR A 316 3.44 -9.07 -2.59
N ALA A 317 2.23 -9.64 -2.54
CA ALA A 317 1.05 -8.95 -3.10
C ALA A 317 0.40 -8.10 -2.02
N ALA A 318 0.00 -6.87 -2.34
CA ALA A 318 -0.62 -5.95 -1.41
C ALA A 318 -1.91 -5.37 -1.99
N THR A 319 -2.90 -5.15 -1.11
CA THR A 319 -4.13 -4.41 -1.41
C THR A 319 -4.44 -3.46 -0.25
N LEU A 320 -4.87 -2.24 -0.57
CA LEU A 320 -5.34 -1.26 0.38
C LEU A 320 -6.84 -1.43 0.58
N ILE A 321 -7.31 -1.26 1.81
CA ILE A 321 -8.70 -1.44 2.20
C ILE A 321 -9.09 -0.33 3.16
N ALA A 322 -10.25 0.28 2.95
CA ALA A 322 -10.80 1.26 3.87
C ALA A 322 -12.33 1.32 3.82
N ILE A 323 -12.94 1.80 4.90
CA ILE A 323 -14.38 2.05 4.97
C ILE A 323 -14.68 3.38 4.29
N LYS A 324 -15.65 3.39 3.38
CA LYS A 324 -16.15 4.62 2.75
C LYS A 324 -17.03 5.38 3.76
N SER A 325 -16.82 6.68 3.89
CA SER A 325 -17.69 7.53 4.68
C SER A 325 -19.00 7.80 3.94
N GLU A 326 -20.12 7.64 4.63
CA GLU A 326 -21.47 7.85 4.08
C GLU A 326 -22.12 9.18 4.56
N THR A 327 -21.56 9.87 5.57
CA THR A 327 -22.23 11.00 6.27
C THR A 327 -21.69 12.40 5.92
N ALA A 328 -22.57 13.41 6.06
CA ALA A 328 -22.35 14.84 5.78
C ALA A 328 -21.43 15.57 6.76
N GLU A 329 -21.34 15.10 7.99
CA GLU A 329 -20.70 15.85 9.07
C GLU A 329 -19.16 15.77 9.03
N HIS A 330 -18.60 14.65 8.55
CA HIS A 330 -17.16 14.54 8.29
C HIS A 330 -16.75 15.25 6.98
N ARG A 331 -17.75 15.72 6.19
CA ARG A 331 -17.58 16.56 5.00
C ARG A 331 -17.26 18.02 5.37
N GLY A 332 -17.56 18.44 6.61
CA GLY A 332 -17.23 19.78 7.13
C GLY A 332 -15.75 19.93 7.48
N GLU A 333 -15.14 18.93 8.13
CA GLU A 333 -13.70 18.97 8.44
C GLU A 333 -12.86 18.82 7.15
N PHE A 334 -13.28 17.94 6.24
CA PHE A 334 -12.71 17.81 4.89
C PHE A 334 -12.84 19.11 4.06
N ALA A 335 -14.03 19.72 4.01
CA ALA A 335 -14.26 21.00 3.32
C ALA A 335 -13.55 22.19 3.98
N SER A 336 -13.29 22.13 5.30
CA SER A 336 -12.47 23.13 5.99
C SER A 336 -10.97 22.96 5.72
N ARG A 337 -10.51 21.72 5.51
CA ARG A 337 -9.11 21.37 5.20
C ARG A 337 -8.77 21.49 3.72
N TYR A 338 -9.78 21.46 2.82
CA TYR A 338 -9.64 21.56 1.37
C TYR A 338 -10.79 22.39 0.74
N PRO A 339 -10.79 23.73 0.92
CA PRO A 339 -11.90 24.59 0.51
C PRO A 339 -12.19 24.56 -1.00
N ASP A 340 -11.16 24.31 -1.82
CA ASP A 340 -11.26 24.30 -3.29
C ASP A 340 -12.02 23.08 -3.84
N LEU A 341 -12.06 21.99 -3.07
CA LEU A 341 -12.71 20.74 -3.46
C LEU A 341 -14.20 20.71 -3.06
N ARG A 342 -14.62 21.60 -2.15
CA ARG A 342 -15.95 21.65 -1.54
C ARG A 342 -17.09 21.69 -2.56
N GLN A 343 -16.92 22.43 -3.66
CA GLN A 343 -17.96 22.58 -4.69
C GLN A 343 -18.14 21.31 -5.55
N ARG A 344 -17.07 20.55 -5.77
CA ARG A 344 -17.07 19.34 -6.62
C ARG A 344 -17.56 18.10 -5.88
N TYR A 345 -17.27 17.98 -4.58
CA TYR A 345 -17.81 16.89 -3.75
C TYR A 345 -19.35 16.94 -3.63
N GLY A 346 -19.94 18.15 -3.63
CA GLY A 346 -21.41 18.32 -3.65
C GLY A 346 -22.10 17.75 -4.91
N GLU A 347 -21.36 17.50 -5.99
CA GLU A 347 -21.90 16.86 -7.20
C GLU A 347 -21.84 15.33 -7.13
N MET A 348 -20.82 14.76 -6.50
CA MET A 348 -20.73 13.31 -6.23
C MET A 348 -21.80 12.82 -5.23
N GLU A 349 -22.17 13.66 -4.26
CA GLU A 349 -23.19 13.37 -3.23
C GLU A 349 -24.57 12.99 -3.80
N ARG A 350 -24.96 13.54 -4.95
CA ARG A 350 -26.26 13.30 -5.58
C ARG A 350 -26.38 11.90 -6.20
N ARG A 351 -25.28 11.14 -6.31
CA ARG A 351 -25.22 9.90 -7.10
C ARG A 351 -25.25 8.60 -6.29
N PHE A 352 -25.00 8.63 -4.97
CA PHE A 352 -24.71 7.41 -4.19
C PHE A 352 -25.41 7.31 -2.82
N GLY A 353 -26.67 7.74 -2.71
CA GLY A 353 -27.43 7.57 -1.46
C GLY A 353 -27.90 6.13 -1.25
N ASP A 354 -27.37 5.42 -0.25
CA ASP A 354 -28.15 4.51 0.60
C ASP A 354 -27.40 4.10 1.88
N LYS A 355 -28.13 3.63 2.91
CA LYS A 355 -27.70 3.35 4.29
C LYS A 355 -26.75 2.13 4.47
N THR A 356 -26.09 1.67 3.42
CA THR A 356 -25.25 0.46 3.42
C THR A 356 -23.79 0.83 3.63
N ARG A 357 -23.12 0.28 4.66
CA ARG A 357 -21.69 0.51 4.89
C ARG A 357 -20.91 -0.09 3.72
N THR A 358 -20.18 0.75 2.99
CA THR A 358 -19.31 0.31 1.89
C THR A 358 -17.86 0.20 2.36
N VAL A 359 -17.20 -0.91 2.05
CA VAL A 359 -15.77 -1.10 2.24
C VAL A 359 -15.14 -1.25 0.85
N LEU A 360 -14.16 -0.39 0.57
CA LEU A 360 -13.47 -0.33 -0.70
C LEU A 360 -12.10 -1.00 -0.59
N PHE A 361 -11.66 -1.62 -1.68
CA PHE A 361 -10.28 -2.06 -1.84
C PHE A 361 -9.69 -1.64 -3.18
N TRP A 362 -8.38 -1.39 -3.21
CA TRP A 362 -7.63 -0.92 -4.38
C TRP A 362 -6.13 -1.20 -4.20
N SER A 363 -5.31 -0.88 -5.21
CA SER A 363 -3.86 -0.92 -5.09
C SER A 363 -3.17 0.04 -6.03
#